data_AF-A0A0D2JYZ4-F1
#
_entry.id   AF-A0A0D2JYZ4-F1
#
_cell.length_a   1.000
_cell.length_b   1.000
_cell.length_c   1.000
_cell.angle_alpha   90.00
_cell.angle_beta   90.00
_cell.angle_gamma   90.00
#
_symmetry.space_group_name_H-M   'P 1'
#
loop_
_entity.id
_entity.type
_entity.pdbx_description
1 polymer ?
#
loop_
_entity_poly.entity_id
_entity_poly.type
_entity_poly.pdbx_seq_one_letter_code
_entity_poly.pdbx_strand_id
1 'polypeptide(L)'
;MSDKEAIDLTGEASELRSLHVVDQEIKEVEAEIERLLARQAALRQEREALTRQAAVEKRAPRADWAAAAFQWDQEVRVFTVVRLRRDVFGLDGWRPLQREVINATLRGRDVLCLMPAGGGKSLTYQLPALVGQGLTLVISPLLSLIQDQVLGLQAIGVAAASLTSLTPKDEVTSLYQQMAPGGGLRLMYVTPEKVAGSKRLMSKLEKLYAAGQLLRVAVDEAHCVSQWGNDFRPDYKRLCVLKELFPNTPLLALTATATEKARRPRLAEATPRLRAGRTTEPRG
;
A
#
# COMPACT_ATOMS: atom_id res chain seq x y z
N MET A 1 -67.75 -37.52 20.28
CA MET A 1 -66.43 -36.85 20.19
C MET A 1 -65.46 -37.91 19.72
N SER A 2 -64.86 -37.67 18.56
CA SER A 2 -64.55 -38.67 17.54
C SER A 2 -63.07 -39.06 17.52
N ASP A 3 -62.77 -40.30 17.14
CA ASP A 3 -61.41 -40.88 16.97
C ASP A 3 -60.44 -40.03 16.12
N LYS A 4 -60.94 -39.08 15.31
CA LYS A 4 -60.13 -38.10 14.60
C LYS A 4 -59.38 -37.11 15.51
N GLU A 5 -59.95 -36.70 16.64
CA GLU A 5 -59.31 -35.75 17.57
C GLU A 5 -58.14 -36.41 18.33
N ALA A 6 -58.22 -37.72 18.60
CA ALA A 6 -57.17 -38.46 19.30
C ALA A 6 -55.93 -38.76 18.41
N ILE A 7 -56.14 -38.93 17.09
CA ILE A 7 -55.06 -39.14 16.11
C ILE A 7 -54.33 -37.82 15.82
N ASP A 8 -55.05 -36.69 15.81
CA ASP A 8 -54.48 -35.35 15.60
C ASP A 8 -53.55 -34.94 16.75
N LEU A 9 -54.00 -35.17 18.00
CA LEU A 9 -53.21 -34.91 19.22
C LEU A 9 -51.93 -35.77 19.32
N THR A 10 -51.92 -36.97 18.74
CA THR A 10 -50.75 -37.85 18.72
C THR A 10 -49.77 -37.50 17.61
N GLY A 11 -50.25 -37.01 16.47
CA GLY A 11 -49.44 -36.43 15.39
C GLY A 11 -48.71 -35.15 15.82
N GLU A 12 -49.45 -34.18 16.37
CA GLU A 12 -48.87 -32.92 16.88
C GLU A 12 -47.81 -33.16 17.97
N ALA A 13 -48.06 -34.12 18.87
CA ALA A 13 -47.11 -34.48 19.92
C ALA A 13 -45.83 -35.19 19.40
N SER A 14 -45.89 -35.79 18.20
CA SER A 14 -44.73 -36.39 17.51
C SER A 14 -43.93 -35.35 16.74
N GLU A 15 -44.62 -34.41 16.09
CA GLU A 15 -44.01 -33.29 15.37
C GLU A 15 -43.30 -32.33 16.34
N LEU A 16 -43.92 -31.99 17.48
CA LEU A 16 -43.29 -31.16 18.53
C LEU A 16 -42.03 -31.80 19.11
N ARG A 17 -42.00 -33.14 19.25
CA ARG A 17 -40.78 -33.86 19.69
C ARG A 17 -39.69 -33.82 18.64
N SER A 18 -40.05 -33.96 17.36
CA SER A 18 -39.11 -33.89 16.25
C SER A 18 -38.52 -32.48 16.12
N LEU A 19 -39.36 -31.44 16.31
CA LEU A 19 -38.93 -30.05 16.33
C LEU A 19 -37.93 -29.79 17.47
N HIS A 20 -38.20 -30.34 18.67
CA HIS A 20 -37.30 -30.20 19.82
C HIS A 20 -35.92 -30.83 19.59
N VAL A 21 -35.85 -31.96 18.88
CA VAL A 21 -34.58 -32.61 18.52
C VAL A 21 -33.78 -31.74 17.55
N VAL A 22 -34.45 -31.20 16.51
CA VAL A 22 -33.80 -30.30 15.55
C VAL A 22 -33.32 -29.01 16.23
N ASP A 23 -34.11 -28.43 17.14
CA ASP A 23 -33.71 -27.23 17.90
C ASP A 23 -32.50 -27.49 18.82
N GLN A 24 -32.37 -28.70 19.36
CA GLN A 24 -31.18 -29.11 20.10
C GLN A 24 -29.95 -29.21 19.18
N GLU A 25 -30.09 -29.86 18.01
CA GLU A 25 -29.00 -29.93 17.03
C GLU A 25 -28.57 -28.54 16.54
N ILE A 26 -29.51 -27.63 16.31
CA ILE A 26 -29.20 -26.23 15.93
C ILE A 26 -28.35 -25.57 17.01
N LYS A 27 -28.73 -25.71 18.29
CA LYS A 27 -27.96 -25.14 19.41
C LYS A 27 -26.55 -25.71 19.52
N GLU A 28 -26.39 -27.00 19.27
CA GLU A 28 -25.08 -27.66 19.26
C GLU A 28 -24.19 -27.13 18.12
N VAL A 29 -24.75 -26.98 16.91
CA VAL A 29 -24.05 -26.42 15.76
C VAL A 29 -23.68 -24.96 16.00
N GLU A 30 -24.57 -24.15 16.57
CA GLU A 30 -24.31 -22.75 16.92
C GLU A 30 -23.17 -22.63 17.93
N ALA A 31 -23.15 -23.47 18.97
CA ALA A 31 -22.06 -23.50 19.94
C ALA A 31 -20.71 -23.87 19.31
N GLU A 32 -20.70 -24.82 18.36
CA GLU A 32 -19.47 -25.19 17.65
C GLU A 32 -19.01 -24.06 16.69
N ILE A 33 -19.93 -23.34 16.04
CA ILE A 33 -19.61 -22.16 15.24
C ILE A 33 -18.95 -21.08 16.10
N GLU A 34 -19.49 -20.78 17.28
CA GLU A 34 -18.87 -19.81 18.21
C GLU A 34 -17.45 -20.23 18.60
N ARG A 35 -17.25 -21.52 18.90
CA ARG A 35 -15.93 -22.08 19.22
C ARG A 35 -14.96 -21.96 18.06
N LEU A 36 -15.38 -22.28 16.84
CA LEU A 36 -14.57 -22.16 15.63
C LEU A 36 -14.22 -20.71 15.30
N LEU A 37 -15.15 -19.77 15.51
CA LEU A 37 -14.90 -18.34 15.35
C LEU A 37 -13.88 -17.81 16.37
N ALA A 38 -13.98 -18.24 17.63
CA ALA A 38 -12.98 -17.92 18.66
C ALA A 38 -11.60 -18.48 18.29
N ARG A 39 -11.54 -19.74 17.80
CA ARG A 39 -10.29 -20.34 17.33
C ARG A 39 -9.70 -19.62 16.12
N GLN A 40 -10.53 -19.21 15.16
CA GLN A 40 -10.11 -18.42 14.01
C GLN A 40 -9.52 -17.06 14.45
N ALA A 41 -10.14 -16.39 15.43
CA ALA A 41 -9.64 -15.13 15.97
C ALA A 41 -8.27 -15.30 16.64
N ALA A 42 -8.09 -16.35 17.45
CA ALA A 42 -6.81 -16.67 18.08
C ALA A 42 -5.71 -16.95 17.04
N LEU A 43 -6.00 -17.78 16.02
CA LEU A 43 -5.05 -18.08 14.95
C LEU A 43 -4.67 -16.84 14.12
N ARG A 44 -5.61 -15.91 13.90
CA ARG A 44 -5.31 -14.63 13.24
C ARG A 44 -4.37 -13.77 14.08
N GLN A 45 -4.59 -13.71 15.39
CA GLN A 45 -3.74 -12.97 16.32
C GLN A 45 -2.33 -13.57 16.40
N GLU A 46 -2.22 -14.91 16.41
CA GLU A 46 -0.96 -15.63 16.37
C GLU A 46 -0.21 -15.39 15.06
N ARG A 47 -0.89 -15.46 13.91
CA ARG A 47 -0.31 -15.10 12.61
C ARG A 47 0.23 -13.67 12.61
N GLU A 48 -0.50 -12.71 13.20
CA GLU A 48 -0.03 -11.33 13.33
C GLU A 48 1.17 -11.19 14.27
N ALA A 49 1.24 -11.99 15.34
CA ALA A 49 2.39 -12.02 16.23
C ALA A 49 3.63 -12.58 15.52
N LEU A 50 3.50 -13.71 14.83
CA LEU A 50 4.57 -14.34 14.04
C LEU A 50 5.02 -13.44 12.89
N THR A 51 4.10 -12.77 12.20
CA THR A 51 4.44 -11.80 11.15
C THR A 51 5.19 -10.60 11.74
N ARG A 52 4.81 -10.12 12.93
CA ARG A 52 5.55 -9.06 13.64
C ARG A 52 6.94 -9.52 14.05
N GLN A 53 7.08 -10.74 14.54
CA GLN A 53 8.37 -11.30 14.93
C GLN A 53 9.29 -11.46 13.71
N ALA A 54 8.78 -11.99 12.59
CA ALA A 54 9.51 -12.06 11.33
C ALA A 54 9.85 -10.67 10.76
N ALA A 55 8.99 -9.66 10.94
CA ALA A 55 9.30 -8.27 10.55
C ALA A 55 10.35 -7.61 11.45
N VAL A 56 10.40 -7.97 12.74
CA VAL A 56 11.42 -7.54 13.69
C VAL A 56 12.75 -8.23 13.41
N GLU A 57 12.76 -9.51 13.03
CA GLU A 57 13.96 -10.24 12.59
C GLU A 57 14.46 -9.75 11.22
N LYS A 58 13.55 -9.35 10.32
CA LYS A 58 13.90 -8.65 9.05
C LYS A 58 14.30 -7.19 9.25
N ARG A 59 14.14 -6.63 10.46
CA ARG A 59 14.75 -5.35 10.83
C ARG A 59 16.24 -5.62 10.78
N ALA A 60 16.83 -5.29 9.62
CA ALA A 60 18.26 -5.40 9.44
C ALA A 60 18.91 -4.78 10.70
N PRO A 61 20.06 -5.30 11.16
CA PRO A 61 20.91 -4.50 12.05
C PRO A 61 20.94 -3.07 11.49
N ARG A 62 21.07 -2.04 12.33
CA ARG A 62 21.33 -0.67 11.86
C ARG A 62 22.57 -0.72 10.97
N ALA A 63 22.39 -1.11 9.72
CA ALA A 63 23.39 -1.11 8.70
C ALA A 63 23.75 0.35 8.66
N ASP A 64 25.05 0.62 8.73
CA ASP A 64 25.53 1.97 8.68
C ASP A 64 25.33 2.48 7.25
N TRP A 65 24.09 2.84 6.95
CA TRP A 65 23.65 3.37 5.67
C TRP A 65 24.32 4.73 5.41
N ALA A 66 24.94 5.32 6.43
CA ALA A 66 25.74 6.53 6.35
C ALA A 66 27.22 6.24 6.01
N ALA A 67 27.83 5.19 6.58
CA ALA A 67 29.26 4.90 6.44
C ALA A 67 29.64 3.86 5.38
N ALA A 68 28.71 3.07 4.86
CA ALA A 68 29.06 2.04 3.88
C ALA A 68 29.44 2.66 2.51
N ALA A 69 30.56 2.21 1.95
CA ALA A 69 30.91 2.43 0.55
C ALA A 69 29.98 1.59 -0.32
N PHE A 70 28.95 2.20 -0.90
CA PHE A 70 28.04 1.47 -1.77
C PHE A 70 28.58 1.38 -3.20
N GLN A 71 28.19 0.35 -3.95
CA GLN A 71 28.61 0.15 -5.33
C GLN A 71 28.27 1.37 -6.21
N TRP A 72 27.15 2.04 -5.96
CA TRP A 72 26.74 3.27 -6.65
C TRP A 72 27.45 4.54 -6.17
N ASP A 73 28.24 4.47 -5.10
CA ASP A 73 29.15 5.55 -4.68
C ASP A 73 30.48 5.48 -5.46
N GLN A 74 30.90 4.29 -5.91
CA GLN A 74 32.20 4.05 -6.55
C GLN A 74 32.14 3.69 -8.05
N GLU A 75 31.02 3.20 -8.57
CA GLU A 75 30.93 2.85 -9.99
C GLU A 75 31.19 4.07 -10.88
N VAL A 76 32.20 3.98 -11.74
CA VAL A 76 32.50 4.90 -12.84
C VAL A 76 31.44 4.76 -13.95
N ARG A 77 30.16 4.83 -13.58
CA ARG A 77 29.07 5.12 -14.50
C ARG A 77 28.79 6.62 -14.42
N VAL A 78 28.37 7.20 -15.54
CA VAL A 78 28.06 8.63 -15.71
C VAL A 78 27.05 9.17 -14.67
N PHE A 79 26.37 8.31 -13.90
CA PHE A 79 25.28 8.63 -12.98
C PHE A 79 25.49 8.11 -11.54
N THR A 80 26.64 8.38 -10.90
CA THR A 80 26.76 8.13 -9.45
C THR A 80 25.78 8.99 -8.67
N VAL A 81 25.34 8.50 -7.51
CA VAL A 81 24.40 9.19 -6.63
C VAL A 81 24.91 10.59 -6.24
N VAL A 82 26.23 10.72 -6.08
CA VAL A 82 26.90 12.00 -5.78
C VAL A 82 26.87 12.96 -6.98
N ARG A 83 27.12 12.47 -8.21
CA ARG A 83 27.07 13.29 -9.42
C ARG A 83 25.65 13.74 -9.74
N LEU A 84 24.67 12.85 -9.68
CA LEU A 84 23.26 13.22 -9.88
C LEU A 84 22.83 14.35 -8.95
N ARG A 85 23.17 14.25 -7.66
CA ARG A 85 22.85 15.26 -6.66
C ARG A 85 23.43 16.64 -7.02
N ARG A 86 24.67 16.68 -7.52
CA ARG A 86 25.37 17.92 -7.85
C ARG A 86 24.97 18.44 -9.25
N ASP A 87 25.07 17.59 -10.25
CA ASP A 87 25.02 17.97 -11.68
C ASP A 87 23.58 18.09 -12.19
N VAL A 88 22.64 17.29 -11.66
CA VAL A 88 21.22 17.34 -12.06
C VAL A 88 20.40 18.17 -11.07
N PHE A 89 20.58 17.94 -9.77
CA PHE A 89 19.78 18.61 -8.73
C PHE A 89 20.43 19.88 -8.16
N GLY A 90 21.68 20.20 -8.50
CA GLY A 90 22.34 21.43 -8.07
C GLY A 90 22.61 21.53 -6.56
N LEU A 91 22.75 20.40 -5.86
CA LEU A 91 22.89 20.38 -4.38
C LEU A 91 24.33 20.11 -3.95
N ASP A 92 24.83 20.87 -2.97
CA ASP A 92 26.23 20.81 -2.49
C ASP A 92 26.47 19.81 -1.34
N GLY A 93 25.50 19.62 -0.44
CA GLY A 93 25.49 18.56 0.59
C GLY A 93 24.24 17.67 0.62
N TRP A 94 24.30 16.61 1.44
CA TRP A 94 23.10 15.85 1.85
C TRP A 94 22.48 16.51 3.08
N ARG A 95 21.16 16.56 3.14
CA ARG A 95 20.44 16.82 4.40
C ARG A 95 20.40 15.54 5.25
N PRO A 96 20.17 15.65 6.57
CA PRO A 96 20.08 14.48 7.44
C PRO A 96 19.11 13.42 6.90
N LEU A 97 19.46 12.14 7.03
CA LEU A 97 18.68 10.96 6.62
C LEU A 97 18.51 10.76 5.10
N GLN A 98 18.81 11.75 4.25
CA GLN A 98 18.58 11.61 2.80
C GLN A 98 19.40 10.48 2.19
N ARG A 99 20.70 10.44 2.52
CA ARG A 99 21.63 9.45 1.96
C ARG A 99 21.27 8.05 2.42
N GLU A 100 20.90 7.91 3.68
CA GLU A 100 20.54 6.64 4.30
C GLU A 100 19.27 6.04 3.66
N VAL A 101 18.25 6.88 3.43
CA VAL A 101 17.02 6.46 2.75
C VAL A 101 17.29 6.10 1.29
N ILE A 102 18.10 6.90 0.58
CA ILE A 102 18.50 6.61 -0.79
C ILE A 102 19.23 5.26 -0.86
N ASN A 103 20.20 5.03 0.02
CA ASN A 103 20.98 3.80 0.02
C ASN A 103 20.12 2.56 0.34
N ALA A 104 19.24 2.67 1.33
CA ALA A 104 18.32 1.60 1.70
C ALA A 104 17.39 1.24 0.53
N THR A 105 16.80 2.24 -0.11
CA THR A 105 15.89 2.00 -1.25
C THR A 105 16.63 1.48 -2.48
N LEU A 106 17.86 1.93 -2.76
CA LEU A 106 18.73 1.41 -3.81
C LEU A 106 19.15 -0.05 -3.59
N ARG A 107 19.28 -0.50 -2.34
CA ARG A 107 19.43 -1.93 -1.99
C ARG A 107 18.14 -2.75 -2.12
N GLY A 108 17.03 -2.16 -2.56
CA GLY A 108 15.75 -2.86 -2.68
C GLY A 108 15.02 -3.08 -1.36
N ARG A 109 15.32 -2.27 -0.32
CA ARG A 109 14.63 -2.34 0.97
C ARG A 109 13.40 -1.43 0.97
N ASP A 110 12.34 -1.91 1.64
CA ASP A 110 11.19 -1.07 1.99
C ASP A 110 11.58 -0.10 3.12
N VAL A 111 11.14 1.15 3.04
CA VAL A 111 11.54 2.21 3.96
C VAL A 111 10.34 3.05 4.38
N LEU A 112 10.22 3.30 5.69
CA LEU A 112 9.36 4.35 6.24
C LEU A 112 10.24 5.55 6.60
N CYS A 113 10.07 6.64 5.86
CA CYS A 113 10.85 7.86 5.97
C CYS A 113 10.07 8.91 6.77
N LEU A 114 10.60 9.27 7.94
CA LEU A 114 10.07 10.31 8.82
C LEU A 114 11.00 11.52 8.77
N MET A 115 10.63 12.52 7.98
CA MET A 115 11.43 13.74 7.81
C MET A 115 10.53 14.96 7.85
N PRO A 116 10.92 16.05 8.55
CA PRO A 116 10.08 17.24 8.68
C PRO A 116 9.69 17.85 7.31
N ALA A 117 8.64 18.67 7.30
CA ALA A 117 8.32 19.50 6.13
C ALA A 117 9.55 20.33 5.74
N GLY A 118 9.81 20.47 4.43
CA GLY A 118 11.03 21.11 3.95
C GLY A 118 12.32 20.31 4.18
N GLY A 119 12.29 19.11 4.79
CA GLY A 119 13.47 18.26 4.99
C GLY A 119 14.11 17.70 3.71
N GLY A 120 13.50 17.93 2.54
CA GLY A 120 13.99 17.42 1.26
C GLY A 120 13.62 15.96 0.99
N LYS A 121 12.41 15.56 1.39
CA LYS A 121 11.86 14.21 1.19
C LYS A 121 11.85 13.79 -0.28
N SER A 122 11.49 14.69 -1.20
CA SER A 122 11.34 14.37 -2.62
C SER A 122 12.61 13.81 -3.25
N LEU A 123 13.77 14.35 -2.86
CA LEU A 123 15.08 13.89 -3.36
C LEU A 123 15.30 12.40 -3.09
N THR A 124 14.74 11.87 -1.99
CA THR A 124 14.97 10.48 -1.55
C THR A 124 14.33 9.44 -2.47
N TYR A 125 13.41 9.82 -3.35
CA TYR A 125 12.91 8.95 -4.44
C TYR A 125 13.22 9.50 -5.84
N GLN A 126 13.33 10.81 -6.00
CA GLN A 126 13.66 11.43 -7.30
C GLN A 126 15.06 11.04 -7.76
N LEU A 127 16.05 11.10 -6.88
CA LEU A 127 17.42 10.75 -7.25
C LEU A 127 17.56 9.25 -7.55
N PRO A 128 17.08 8.32 -6.69
CA PRO A 128 17.08 6.90 -7.02
C PRO A 128 16.32 6.54 -8.30
N ALA A 129 15.31 7.32 -8.70
CA ALA A 129 14.61 7.10 -9.96
C ALA A 129 15.50 7.34 -11.19
N LEU A 130 16.60 8.07 -11.05
CA LEU A 130 17.60 8.27 -12.12
C LEU A 130 18.70 7.20 -12.10
N VAL A 131 18.80 6.43 -11.02
CA VAL A 131 19.76 5.33 -10.88
C VAL A 131 19.12 4.03 -11.38
N GLY A 132 19.48 3.60 -12.59
CA GLY A 132 18.97 2.38 -13.23
C GLY A 132 18.27 2.65 -14.56
N GLN A 133 17.54 1.67 -15.09
CA GLN A 133 16.70 1.83 -16.28
C GLN A 133 15.30 1.31 -16.01
N GLY A 134 14.36 2.23 -15.81
CA GLY A 134 12.98 1.90 -15.48
C GLY A 134 12.26 3.08 -14.84
N LEU A 135 11.06 2.79 -14.32
CA LEU A 135 10.12 3.75 -13.79
C LEU A 135 10.04 3.67 -12.26
N THR A 136 10.05 4.84 -11.62
CA THR A 136 9.58 5.01 -10.23
C THR A 136 8.15 5.57 -10.26
N LEU A 137 7.22 4.87 -9.62
CA LEU A 137 5.86 5.34 -9.42
C LEU A 137 5.79 6.18 -8.15
N VAL A 138 5.25 7.40 -8.23
CA VAL A 138 5.06 8.28 -7.08
C VAL A 138 3.58 8.53 -6.86
N ILE A 139 3.08 8.23 -5.67
CA ILE A 139 1.68 8.39 -5.29
C ILE A 139 1.61 9.57 -4.32
N SER A 140 0.86 10.60 -4.67
CA SER A 140 0.71 11.81 -3.85
C SER A 140 -0.75 12.28 -3.82
N PRO A 141 -1.26 12.83 -2.70
CA PRO A 141 -2.68 13.18 -2.60
C PRO A 141 -3.02 14.52 -3.24
N LEU A 142 -2.07 15.46 -3.34
CA LEU A 142 -2.31 16.85 -3.72
C LEU A 142 -1.91 17.10 -5.18
N LEU A 143 -2.89 17.51 -6.00
CA LEU A 143 -2.68 17.79 -7.43
C LEU A 143 -1.69 18.94 -7.66
N SER A 144 -1.77 20.01 -6.87
CA SER A 144 -0.84 21.14 -6.95
C SER A 144 0.60 20.69 -6.68
N LEU A 145 0.81 19.90 -5.63
CA LEU A 145 2.13 19.36 -5.30
C LEU A 145 2.67 18.47 -6.44
N ILE A 146 1.82 17.62 -7.02
CA ILE A 146 2.19 16.80 -8.17
C ILE A 146 2.66 17.68 -9.34
N GLN A 147 1.90 18.71 -9.68
CA GLN A 147 2.23 19.62 -10.79
C GLN A 147 3.57 20.32 -10.54
N ASP A 148 3.77 20.89 -9.35
CA ASP A 148 5.01 21.58 -9.00
C ASP A 148 6.23 20.65 -9.09
N GLN A 149 6.11 19.41 -8.59
CA GLN A 149 7.19 18.43 -8.67
C GLN A 149 7.52 18.03 -10.11
N VAL A 150 6.50 17.79 -10.95
CA VAL A 150 6.70 17.40 -12.36
C VAL A 150 7.33 18.54 -13.15
N LEU A 151 6.83 19.77 -13.01
CA LEU A 151 7.38 20.94 -13.70
C LEU A 151 8.84 21.17 -13.30
N GLY A 152 9.15 21.08 -12.00
CA GLY A 152 10.52 21.22 -11.50
C GLY A 152 11.47 20.16 -12.08
N LEU A 153 11.03 18.90 -12.16
CA LEU A 153 11.82 17.82 -12.75
C LEU A 153 12.03 18.00 -14.26
N GLN A 154 10.98 18.40 -14.99
CA GLN A 154 11.08 18.65 -16.43
C GLN A 154 12.02 19.84 -16.74
N ALA A 155 12.00 20.88 -15.91
CA ALA A 155 12.87 22.05 -16.06
C ALA A 155 14.37 21.70 -15.95
N ILE A 156 14.72 20.66 -15.19
CA ILE A 156 16.09 20.14 -15.07
C ILE A 156 16.38 18.95 -16.01
N GLY A 157 15.51 18.74 -17.02
CA GLY A 157 15.70 17.72 -18.05
C GLY A 157 15.37 16.28 -17.61
N VAL A 158 14.70 16.08 -16.47
CA VAL A 158 14.28 14.76 -16.02
C VAL A 158 12.94 14.39 -16.68
N ALA A 159 12.89 13.22 -17.33
CA ALA A 159 11.67 12.66 -17.90
C ALA A 159 10.69 12.23 -16.79
N ALA A 160 9.86 13.17 -16.36
CA ALA A 160 8.79 12.99 -15.39
C ALA A 160 7.44 13.39 -15.99
N ALA A 161 6.39 12.71 -15.57
CA ALA A 161 5.02 13.01 -15.98
C ALA A 161 4.05 12.78 -14.82
N SER A 162 2.82 13.30 -14.97
CA SER A 162 1.71 12.97 -14.07
C SER A 162 0.50 12.44 -14.83
N LEU A 163 -0.19 11.48 -14.22
CA LEU A 163 -1.42 10.91 -14.70
C LEU A 163 -2.52 11.14 -13.65
N THR A 164 -3.17 12.30 -13.75
CA THR A 164 -4.20 12.76 -12.81
C THR A 164 -5.53 13.01 -13.52
N SER A 165 -6.51 13.59 -12.83
CA SER A 165 -7.75 14.08 -13.45
C SER A 165 -7.53 15.31 -14.33
N LEU A 166 -6.42 16.04 -14.15
CA LEU A 166 -6.08 17.23 -14.90
C LEU A 166 -5.29 16.93 -16.18
N THR A 167 -4.83 15.68 -16.36
CA THR A 167 -4.08 15.29 -17.56
C THR A 167 -4.99 15.26 -18.80
N PRO A 168 -4.65 15.99 -19.88
CA PRO A 168 -5.42 16.00 -21.12
C PRO A 168 -5.57 14.59 -21.72
N LYS A 169 -6.74 14.31 -22.33
CA LYS A 169 -7.08 12.96 -22.82
C LYS A 169 -6.16 12.46 -23.94
N ASP A 170 -5.72 13.39 -24.80
CA ASP A 170 -4.76 13.20 -25.87
C ASP A 170 -3.37 12.82 -25.33
N GLU A 171 -2.93 13.45 -24.23
CA GLU A 171 -1.66 13.12 -23.58
C GLU A 171 -1.69 11.75 -22.87
N VAL A 172 -2.83 11.38 -22.26
CA VAL A 172 -2.97 10.13 -21.49
C VAL A 172 -2.52 8.91 -22.31
N THR A 173 -2.87 8.86 -23.60
CA THR A 173 -2.51 7.72 -24.45
C THR A 173 -0.99 7.65 -24.70
N SER A 174 -0.36 8.80 -24.96
CA SER A 174 1.10 8.90 -25.11
C SER A 174 1.83 8.52 -23.82
N LEU A 175 1.36 8.99 -22.66
CA LEU A 175 1.94 8.62 -21.36
C LEU A 175 1.88 7.11 -21.11
N TYR A 176 0.77 6.46 -21.43
CA TYR A 176 0.69 5.00 -21.32
C TYR A 176 1.57 4.26 -22.33
N GLN A 177 1.91 4.85 -23.48
CA GLN A 177 2.89 4.28 -24.40
C GLN A 177 4.31 4.41 -23.83
N GLN A 178 4.64 5.55 -23.21
CA GLN A 178 5.90 5.76 -22.51
C GLN A 178 6.05 4.90 -21.26
N MET A 179 4.95 4.50 -20.61
CA MET A 179 4.92 3.47 -19.57
C MET A 179 5.05 2.05 -20.16
N ALA A 180 6.05 1.85 -21.01
CA ALA A 180 6.42 0.56 -21.57
C ALA A 180 7.88 0.26 -21.24
N PRO A 181 8.29 -1.02 -21.27
CA PRO A 181 9.68 -1.36 -21.16
C PRO A 181 10.55 -0.57 -22.16
N GLY A 182 11.57 0.15 -21.66
CA GLY A 182 12.42 1.03 -22.48
C GLY A 182 11.81 2.38 -22.87
N GLY A 183 10.60 2.73 -22.42
CA GLY A 183 9.86 3.95 -22.84
C GLY A 183 10.38 5.29 -22.31
N GLY A 184 11.61 5.35 -21.78
CA GLY A 184 12.32 6.58 -21.40
C GLY A 184 11.83 7.30 -20.13
N LEU A 185 10.59 7.09 -19.71
CA LEU A 185 10.01 7.76 -18.54
C LEU A 185 10.66 7.28 -17.23
N ARG A 186 11.10 8.23 -16.38
CA ARG A 186 11.79 7.95 -15.11
C ARG A 186 10.87 8.03 -13.91
N LEU A 187 9.98 9.03 -13.89
CA LEU A 187 9.02 9.23 -12.81
C LEU A 187 7.59 9.39 -13.37
N MET A 188 6.65 8.65 -12.77
CA MET A 188 5.23 8.83 -13.02
C MET A 188 4.53 9.17 -11.71
N TYR A 189 3.98 10.38 -11.63
CA TYR A 189 3.17 10.83 -10.51
C TYR A 189 1.70 10.47 -10.74
N VAL A 190 1.06 9.89 -9.74
CA VAL A 190 -0.36 9.51 -9.78
C VAL A 190 -1.05 9.87 -8.48
N THR A 191 -2.37 10.01 -8.53
CA THR A 191 -3.17 10.09 -7.31
C THR A 191 -3.55 8.68 -6.82
N PRO A 192 -3.81 8.50 -5.51
CA PRO A 192 -4.31 7.25 -4.94
C PRO A 192 -5.55 6.71 -5.65
N GLU A 193 -6.48 7.57 -6.05
CA GLU A 193 -7.72 7.19 -6.75
C GLU A 193 -7.40 6.57 -8.10
N LYS A 194 -6.36 7.06 -8.77
CA LYS A 194 -5.93 6.55 -10.07
C LYS A 194 -5.38 5.15 -9.96
N VAL A 195 -4.58 4.88 -8.92
CA VAL A 195 -4.07 3.54 -8.62
C VAL A 195 -5.22 2.60 -8.28
N ALA A 196 -6.15 3.03 -7.43
CA ALA A 196 -7.27 2.20 -7.00
C ALA A 196 -8.29 1.92 -8.11
N GLY A 197 -8.51 2.85 -9.03
CA GLY A 197 -9.59 2.79 -10.02
C GLY A 197 -9.16 2.41 -11.45
N SER A 198 -7.89 2.55 -11.82
CA SER A 198 -7.47 2.41 -13.23
C SER A 198 -6.85 1.05 -13.55
N LYS A 199 -7.64 0.15 -14.14
CA LYS A 199 -7.15 -1.14 -14.67
C LYS A 199 -6.03 -0.99 -15.71
N ARG A 200 -6.11 0.06 -16.54
CA ARG A 200 -5.10 0.35 -17.58
C ARG A 200 -3.74 0.70 -16.97
N LEU A 201 -3.72 1.48 -15.89
CA LEU A 201 -2.50 1.78 -15.14
C LEU A 201 -1.91 0.50 -14.54
N MET A 202 -2.72 -0.31 -13.86
CA MET A 202 -2.28 -1.56 -13.25
C MET A 202 -1.66 -2.52 -14.27
N SER A 203 -2.32 -2.73 -15.42
CA SER A 203 -1.77 -3.57 -16.50
C SER A 203 -0.42 -3.07 -17.04
N LYS A 204 -0.20 -1.76 -17.09
CA LYS A 204 1.09 -1.18 -17.50
C LYS A 204 2.17 -1.38 -16.44
N LEU A 205 1.83 -1.22 -15.17
CA LEU A 205 2.73 -1.48 -14.05
C LEU A 205 3.13 -2.96 -13.98
N GLU A 206 2.20 -3.89 -14.20
CA GLU A 206 2.49 -5.34 -14.28
C GLU A 206 3.47 -5.67 -15.39
N LYS A 207 3.33 -5.06 -16.58
CA LYS A 207 4.28 -5.24 -17.69
C LYS A 207 5.68 -4.72 -17.35
N LEU A 208 5.76 -3.54 -16.72
CA LEU A 208 7.03 -2.98 -16.25
C LEU A 208 7.65 -3.85 -15.16
N TYR A 209 6.85 -4.36 -14.22
CA TYR A 209 7.30 -5.25 -13.16
C TYR A 209 7.86 -6.56 -13.72
N ALA A 210 7.14 -7.21 -14.65
CA ALA A 210 7.59 -8.42 -15.31
C ALA A 210 8.90 -8.23 -16.08
N ALA A 211 9.14 -7.03 -16.63
CA ALA A 211 10.38 -6.68 -17.30
C ALA A 211 11.51 -6.24 -16.34
N GLY A 212 11.27 -6.21 -15.02
CA GLY A 212 12.24 -5.70 -14.04
C GLY A 212 12.46 -4.18 -14.10
N GLN A 213 11.54 -3.43 -14.72
CA GLN A 213 11.63 -1.99 -14.95
C GLN A 213 10.64 -1.17 -14.11
N LEU A 214 9.89 -1.79 -13.20
CA LEU A 214 9.22 -1.08 -12.09
C LEU A 214 10.18 -1.03 -10.90
N LEU A 215 10.99 0.03 -10.84
CA LEU A 215 12.15 0.09 -9.94
C LEU A 215 11.76 0.35 -8.49
N ARG A 216 10.70 1.13 -8.25
CA ARG A 216 10.37 1.66 -6.93
C ARG A 216 8.95 2.21 -6.90
N VAL A 217 8.30 2.12 -5.74
CA VAL A 217 7.02 2.80 -5.46
C VAL A 217 7.23 3.74 -4.28
N ALA A 218 6.99 5.03 -4.49
CA ALA A 218 7.01 6.06 -3.45
C ALA A 218 5.58 6.48 -3.11
N VAL A 219 5.26 6.51 -1.82
CA VAL A 219 3.97 6.95 -1.27
C VAL A 219 4.23 8.18 -0.42
N ASP A 220 3.87 9.34 -0.95
CA ASP A 220 3.99 10.62 -0.26
C ASP A 220 2.81 10.84 0.68
N GLU A 221 3.00 11.65 1.72
CA GLU A 221 2.03 11.88 2.80
C GLU A 221 1.35 10.60 3.31
N ALA A 222 2.17 9.57 3.57
CA ALA A 222 1.72 8.25 3.99
C ALA A 222 0.90 8.26 5.29
N HIS A 223 0.92 9.35 6.06
CA HIS A 223 0.05 9.54 7.22
C HIS A 223 -1.45 9.55 6.85
N CYS A 224 -1.82 9.85 5.60
CA CYS A 224 -3.19 9.79 5.09
C CYS A 224 -3.86 8.41 5.23
N VAL A 225 -3.09 7.33 5.43
CA VAL A 225 -3.62 5.98 5.72
C VAL A 225 -4.32 5.92 7.08
N SER A 226 -3.91 6.75 8.04
CA SER A 226 -4.40 6.72 9.42
C SER A 226 -5.72 7.47 9.55
N GLN A 227 -6.78 6.77 10.01
CA GLN A 227 -8.09 7.36 10.33
C GLN A 227 -8.03 8.40 11.45
N TRP A 228 -6.92 8.48 12.18
CA TRP A 228 -6.70 9.37 13.30
C TRP A 228 -5.80 10.56 12.93
N GLY A 229 -5.34 10.64 11.68
CA GLY A 229 -4.72 11.84 11.13
C GLY A 229 -5.79 12.80 10.64
N ASN A 230 -5.51 14.10 10.70
CA ASN A 230 -6.44 15.14 10.22
C ASN A 230 -6.72 15.04 8.70
N ASP A 231 -5.84 14.37 7.94
CA ASP A 231 -5.90 14.22 6.48
C ASP A 231 -6.16 12.77 6.03
N PHE A 232 -7.08 12.06 6.70
CA PHE A 232 -7.41 10.68 6.34
C PHE A 232 -7.96 10.57 4.91
N ARG A 233 -7.37 9.68 4.10
CA ARG A 233 -7.79 9.42 2.71
C ARG A 233 -8.04 7.92 2.48
N PRO A 234 -9.30 7.49 2.29
CA PRO A 234 -9.66 6.08 2.18
C PRO A 234 -8.90 5.29 1.11
N ASP A 235 -8.57 5.93 -0.02
CA ASP A 235 -7.89 5.29 -1.15
C ASP A 235 -6.45 4.85 -0.82
N TYR A 236 -5.82 5.45 0.19
CA TYR A 236 -4.50 5.00 0.66
C TYR A 236 -4.53 3.59 1.26
N LYS A 237 -5.67 3.16 1.83
CA LYS A 237 -5.81 1.77 2.32
C LYS A 237 -5.77 0.75 1.19
N ARG A 238 -6.14 1.15 -0.03
CA ARG A 238 -6.14 0.27 -1.19
C ARG A 238 -4.74 0.11 -1.79
N LEU A 239 -3.78 0.95 -1.41
CA LEU A 239 -2.40 0.86 -1.89
C LEU A 239 -1.66 -0.38 -1.39
N CYS A 240 -2.18 -1.09 -0.37
CA CYS A 240 -1.64 -2.38 0.07
C CYS A 240 -1.53 -3.40 -1.07
N VAL A 241 -2.45 -3.35 -2.04
CA VAL A 241 -2.46 -4.22 -3.22
C VAL A 241 -1.16 -4.12 -4.04
N LEU A 242 -0.47 -2.98 -4.00
CA LEU A 242 0.78 -2.79 -4.75
C LEU A 242 1.88 -3.71 -4.25
N LYS A 243 1.94 -3.99 -2.94
CA LYS A 243 2.96 -4.89 -2.39
C LYS A 243 2.60 -6.36 -2.60
N GLU A 244 1.31 -6.67 -2.69
CA GLU A 244 0.83 -8.01 -3.06
C GLU A 244 1.16 -8.32 -4.53
N LEU A 245 0.94 -7.35 -5.44
CA LEU A 245 1.21 -7.51 -6.87
C LEU A 245 2.69 -7.37 -7.23
N PHE A 246 3.43 -6.49 -6.54
CA PHE A 246 4.83 -6.18 -6.81
C PHE A 246 5.72 -6.43 -5.58
N PRO A 247 5.81 -7.67 -5.08
CA PRO A 247 6.49 -7.97 -3.81
C PRO A 247 7.98 -7.61 -3.81
N ASN A 248 8.63 -7.72 -4.98
CA ASN A 248 10.07 -7.43 -5.13
C ASN A 248 10.35 -5.94 -5.39
N THR A 249 9.33 -5.12 -5.65
CA THR A 249 9.53 -3.68 -5.84
C THR A 249 9.64 -2.99 -4.48
N PRO A 250 10.73 -2.23 -4.22
CA PRO A 250 10.89 -1.50 -2.97
C PRO A 250 9.83 -0.40 -2.81
N LEU A 251 9.21 -0.36 -1.64
CA LEU A 251 8.21 0.63 -1.26
C LEU A 251 8.80 1.64 -0.28
N LEU A 252 8.74 2.92 -0.63
CA LEU A 252 9.13 4.05 0.21
C LEU A 252 7.89 4.82 0.65
N ALA A 253 7.56 4.78 1.92
CA ALA A 253 6.49 5.59 2.51
C ALA A 253 7.11 6.83 3.17
N LEU A 254 6.66 8.03 2.80
CA LEU A 254 7.18 9.30 3.33
C LEU A 254 6.10 10.04 4.12
N THR A 255 6.45 10.62 5.26
CA THR A 255 5.57 11.55 5.96
C THR A 255 6.36 12.61 6.75
N ALA A 256 5.80 13.82 6.80
CA ALA A 256 6.28 14.89 7.68
C ALA A 256 5.82 14.73 9.13
N THR A 257 4.62 14.18 9.31
CA THR A 257 3.93 14.04 10.58
C THR A 257 3.88 12.56 10.92
N ALA A 258 4.66 12.17 11.92
CA ALA A 258 4.40 10.94 12.65
C ALA A 258 4.16 11.34 14.10
N THR A 259 2.90 11.54 14.46
CA THR A 259 2.51 11.28 15.85
C THR A 259 2.93 9.84 16.17
N GLU A 260 3.39 9.56 17.39
CA GLU A 260 3.85 8.23 17.83
C GLU A 260 2.87 7.08 17.44
N LYS A 261 1.57 7.37 17.29
CA LYS A 261 0.54 6.43 16.82
C LYS A 261 0.55 6.13 15.30
N ALA A 262 1.13 7.00 14.47
CA ALA A 262 1.28 6.83 13.02
C ALA A 262 2.58 6.10 12.61
N ARG A 263 3.49 5.82 13.57
CA ARG A 263 4.73 5.04 13.34
C ARG A 263 4.49 3.62 12.80
N ARG A 264 3.26 3.09 12.92
CA ARG A 264 2.82 1.87 12.25
C ARG A 264 1.80 2.21 11.17
N PRO A 265 2.20 2.40 9.89
CA PRO A 265 1.26 2.25 8.80
C PRO A 265 0.69 0.83 8.87
N ARG A 266 -0.58 0.69 9.27
CA ARG A 266 -1.30 -0.59 9.32
C ARG A 266 -1.69 -1.01 7.90
N LEU A 267 -0.70 -1.32 7.06
CA LEU A 267 -0.93 -1.83 5.72
C LEU A 267 -1.52 -3.26 5.73
N ALA A 268 -1.67 -3.90 6.89
CA ALA A 268 -2.15 -5.28 7.03
C ALA A 268 -3.62 -5.45 7.48
N GLU A 269 -4.38 -4.37 7.79
CA GLU A 269 -5.72 -4.49 8.39
C GLU A 269 -6.93 -4.29 7.44
N ALA A 270 -6.71 -4.23 6.12
CA ALA A 270 -7.81 -4.03 5.16
C ALA A 270 -8.49 -5.35 4.76
N THR A 271 -9.16 -6.02 5.70
CA THR A 271 -10.19 -7.03 5.37
C THR A 271 -11.56 -6.42 5.64
N PRO A 272 -12.48 -6.33 4.65
CA PRO A 272 -13.78 -5.72 4.88
C PRO A 272 -14.59 -6.59 5.84
N ARG A 273 -14.93 -6.05 7.01
CA ARG A 273 -15.98 -6.60 7.87
C ARG A 273 -17.31 -6.40 7.12
N LEU A 274 -17.88 -7.48 6.61
CA LEU A 274 -19.28 -7.53 6.20
C LEU A 274 -20.13 -7.14 7.42
N ARG A 275 -20.80 -5.99 7.35
CA ARG A 275 -21.88 -5.64 8.27
C ARG A 275 -23.12 -6.42 7.82
N ALA A 276 -23.49 -7.44 8.58
CA ALA A 276 -24.82 -8.04 8.47
C ALA A 276 -25.88 -6.96 8.76
N GLY A 277 -26.90 -6.91 7.91
CA GLY A 277 -27.96 -5.92 7.93
C GLY A 277 -28.79 -6.00 9.22
N ARG A 278 -29.28 -4.83 9.64
CA ARG A 278 -30.37 -4.73 10.62
C ARG A 278 -31.65 -5.19 9.93
N THR A 279 -32.15 -6.37 10.26
CA THR A 279 -33.56 -6.70 10.09
C THR A 279 -34.34 -6.10 11.25
N THR A 280 -35.31 -5.28 10.89
CA THR A 280 -36.34 -4.70 11.75
C THR A 280 -37.24 -5.80 12.33
N GLU A 281 -37.40 -5.84 13.65
CA GLU A 281 -38.48 -6.58 14.32
C GLU A 281 -39.84 -5.91 14.02
N PRO A 282 -40.93 -6.68 13.85
CA PRO A 282 -42.28 -6.13 13.93
C PRO A 282 -42.70 -5.98 15.39
N ARG A 283 -43.23 -4.81 15.74
CA ARG A 283 -44.04 -4.61 16.95
C ARG A 283 -45.44 -5.16 16.69
N GLY A 284 -46.01 -5.81 17.71
CA GLY A 284 -47.42 -5.76 18.14
C GLY A 284 -48.51 -5.90 17.09
#